data_AF-A0A0C9QA24-F1
#
_entry.id   AF-A0A0C9QA24-F1
#
_cell.length_a   1.000
_cell.length_b   1.000
_cell.length_c   1.000
_cell.angle_alpha   90.00
_cell.angle_beta   90.00
_cell.angle_gamma   90.00
#
_symmetry.space_group_name_H-M   'P 1'
#
loop_
_entity.id
_entity.type
_entity.pdbx_description
1 polymer ?
#
loop_
_entity_poly.entity_id
_entity_poly.type
_entity_poly.pdbx_seq_one_letter_code
_entity_poly.pdbx_strand_id
1 'polypeptide(L)'
;MDVVPVFADKWTHPPFDAHMDDKGNIFARGAQDMKCVGIQYLEAIRRLKQNGQTFKRTIHMSFVPDEEIGGVLGMREFVHTDDFKALNIGFSLDEGCASPTETFFMFNGERSIWHVWVHCHGQPGHGSLMLPNTAGEKIRVIIDRFMDLRAQEASKLTATSLPGNVLSINLNQLKVKK
;
A
#
# COMPACT_ATOMS: atom_id res chain seq x y z
N MET A 1 6.21 -0.51 14.08
CA MET A 1 5.98 -0.18 12.68
C MET A 1 6.37 -1.40 11.88
N ASP A 2 5.37 -1.97 11.24
CA ASP A 2 5.49 -3.09 10.33
C ASP A 2 6.26 -2.71 9.07
N VAL A 3 6.61 -3.74 8.30
CA VAL A 3 7.32 -3.67 7.03
C VAL A 3 6.96 -4.93 6.23
N VAL A 4 6.93 -4.86 4.90
CA VAL A 4 6.74 -6.09 4.09
C VAL A 4 7.83 -7.16 4.30
N PRO A 5 7.52 -8.44 3.97
CA PRO A 5 8.50 -9.53 3.96
C PRO A 5 9.76 -9.27 3.12
N VAL A 6 10.80 -10.06 3.41
CA VAL A 6 12.09 -10.03 2.71
C VAL A 6 12.50 -11.41 2.22
N PHE A 7 13.13 -11.45 1.05
CA PHE A 7 13.83 -12.63 0.55
C PHE A 7 15.32 -12.43 0.79
N ALA A 8 15.83 -12.88 1.93
CA ALA A 8 17.18 -12.52 2.40
C ALA A 8 18.30 -12.84 1.39
N ASP A 9 18.14 -13.90 0.58
CA ASP A 9 19.07 -14.31 -0.48
C ASP A 9 19.15 -13.31 -1.66
N LYS A 10 18.20 -12.37 -1.76
CA LYS A 10 18.17 -11.33 -2.78
C LYS A 10 18.77 -10.00 -2.32
N TRP A 11 19.22 -9.91 -1.08
CA TRP A 11 19.78 -8.68 -0.53
C TRP A 11 21.31 -8.69 -0.58
N THR A 12 21.90 -7.57 -1.01
CA THR A 12 23.35 -7.34 -0.95
C THR A 12 23.86 -7.19 0.48
N HIS A 13 23.01 -6.67 1.38
CA HIS A 13 23.28 -6.50 2.81
C HIS A 13 22.15 -7.12 3.61
N PRO A 14 22.38 -7.68 4.82
CA PRO A 14 21.30 -8.25 5.60
C PRO A 14 20.18 -7.20 5.83
N PRO A 15 18.91 -7.56 5.56
CA PRO A 15 17.82 -6.60 5.40
C PRO A 15 17.48 -5.79 6.65
N PHE A 16 17.92 -6.23 7.83
CA PHE A 16 17.59 -5.59 9.10
C PHE A 16 18.81 -5.05 9.87
N ASP A 17 19.99 -5.06 9.25
CA ASP A 17 21.23 -4.58 9.88
C ASP A 17 21.39 -3.07 9.82
N ALA A 18 20.59 -2.37 8.98
CA ALA A 18 20.76 -0.96 8.70
C ALA A 18 22.18 -0.60 8.25
N HIS A 19 22.73 -1.41 7.34
CA HIS A 19 24.05 -1.17 6.78
C HIS A 19 24.11 0.20 6.11
N MET A 20 25.07 1.03 6.53
CA MET A 20 25.33 2.33 5.93
C MET A 20 26.59 2.24 5.08
N ASP A 21 26.49 2.65 3.82
CA ASP A 21 27.65 2.71 2.93
C ASP A 21 28.49 3.98 3.15
N ASP A 22 29.64 4.08 2.47
CA ASP A 22 30.55 5.23 2.56
C ASP A 22 29.93 6.55 2.06
N LYS A 23 28.82 6.49 1.32
CA LYS A 23 28.07 7.66 0.84
C LYS A 23 26.96 8.07 1.83
N GLY A 24 26.78 7.34 2.92
CA GLY A 24 25.74 7.57 3.92
C GLY A 24 24.37 7.00 3.55
N ASN A 25 24.27 6.17 2.51
CA ASN A 25 23.02 5.49 2.18
C ASN A 25 22.78 4.33 3.15
N ILE A 26 21.57 4.23 3.68
CA ILE A 26 21.17 3.16 4.60
C ILE A 26 20.37 2.09 3.85
N PHE A 27 20.88 0.86 3.86
CA PHE A 27 20.24 -0.31 3.26
C PHE A 27 19.55 -1.12 4.35
N ALA A 28 18.22 -0.98 4.44
CA ALA A 28 17.38 -1.79 5.31
C ALA A 28 15.96 -1.90 4.79
N ARG A 29 15.28 -3.00 5.11
CA ARG A 29 13.83 -3.10 5.01
C ARG A 29 13.18 -2.12 5.97
N GLY A 30 12.34 -1.26 5.39
CA GLY A 30 11.66 -0.19 6.10
C GLY A 30 12.41 1.14 6.09
N ALA A 31 13.61 1.21 5.51
CA ALA A 31 14.38 2.45 5.47
C ALA A 31 13.63 3.58 4.73
N GLN A 32 12.97 3.27 3.61
CA GLN A 32 12.15 4.24 2.86
C GLN A 32 10.68 4.19 3.25
N ASP A 33 10.13 2.99 3.40
CA ASP A 33 8.71 2.75 3.66
C ASP A 33 8.50 2.07 5.02
N MET A 34 8.15 2.81 6.07
CA MET A 34 8.14 4.28 6.13
C MET A 34 8.93 4.82 7.34
N LYS A 35 9.93 4.06 7.83
CA LYS A 35 10.64 4.41 9.08
C LYS A 35 11.43 5.72 8.96
N CYS A 36 11.87 6.13 7.76
CA CYS A 36 12.52 7.42 7.58
C CYS A 36 11.58 8.60 7.88
N VAL A 37 10.33 8.54 7.41
CA VAL A 37 9.33 9.57 7.71
C VAL A 37 8.98 9.53 9.20
N GLY A 38 8.83 8.33 9.76
CA GLY A 38 8.57 8.15 11.19
C GLY A 38 9.65 8.80 12.09
N ILE A 39 10.93 8.60 11.80
CA ILE A 39 12.01 9.23 12.58
C ILE A 39 12.09 10.75 12.34
N GLN A 40 11.77 11.22 11.12
CA GLN A 40 11.68 12.66 10.84
C GLN A 40 10.61 13.34 11.70
N TYR A 41 9.44 12.72 11.87
CA TYR A 41 8.40 13.24 12.75
C TYR A 41 8.85 13.29 14.21
N LEU A 42 9.46 12.22 14.72
CA LEU A 42 9.97 12.17 16.09
C LEU A 42 11.01 13.28 16.34
N GLU A 43 11.93 13.47 15.40
CA GLU A 43 12.97 14.49 15.49
C GLU A 43 12.43 15.92 15.37
N ALA A 44 11.43 16.14 14.51
CA ALA A 44 10.73 17.43 14.43
C ALA A 44 10.08 17.79 15.77
N ILE A 45 9.33 16.85 16.37
CA ILE A 45 8.68 17.07 17.67
C ILE A 45 9.73 17.26 18.78
N ARG A 46 10.82 16.49 18.78
CA ARG A 46 11.91 16.66 19.74
C ARG A 46 12.49 18.07 19.69
N ARG A 47 12.79 18.59 18.50
CA ARG A 47 13.31 19.95 18.30
C ARG A 47 12.31 21.03 18.71
N LEU A 48 11.03 20.87 18.34
CA LEU A 48 9.97 21.81 18.74
C LEU A 48 9.85 21.90 20.27
N LYS A 49 9.90 20.76 20.97
CA LYS A 49 9.89 20.70 22.43
C LYS A 49 11.13 21.36 23.05
N GLN A 50 12.33 21.08 22.52
CA GLN A 50 13.57 21.69 23.00
C GLN A 50 13.59 23.21 22.85
N ASN A 51 12.93 23.72 21.80
CA ASN A 51 12.79 25.15 21.55
C ASN A 51 11.65 25.81 22.36
N GLY A 52 10.99 25.08 23.26
CA GLY A 52 9.91 25.62 24.10
C GLY A 52 8.64 25.97 23.32
N GLN A 53 8.44 25.38 22.13
CA GLN A 53 7.27 25.67 21.31
C GLN A 53 6.00 25.20 22.00
N THR A 54 4.97 26.05 22.01
CA THR A 54 3.61 25.72 22.45
C THR A 54 2.65 25.77 21.28
N PHE A 55 1.61 24.94 21.33
CA PHE A 55 0.63 24.80 20.27
C PHE A 55 -0.79 25.00 20.80
N LYS A 56 -1.69 25.49 19.95
CA LYS A 56 -3.11 25.66 20.28
C LYS A 56 -3.87 24.33 20.39
N ARG A 57 -3.31 23.26 19.82
CA ARG A 57 -3.86 21.90 19.77
C ARG A 57 -2.78 20.91 20.17
N THR A 58 -3.19 19.77 20.68
CA THR A 58 -2.28 18.64 20.94
C THR A 58 -1.81 18.02 19.62
N ILE A 59 -0.52 17.72 19.53
CA ILE A 59 0.03 16.91 18.45
C ILE A 59 0.09 15.47 18.95
N HIS A 60 -0.66 14.59 18.29
CA HIS A 60 -0.61 13.15 18.54
C HIS A 60 0.29 12.49 17.51
N MET A 61 1.12 11.54 17.94
CA MET A 61 1.87 10.65 17.06
C MET A 61 1.38 9.23 17.28
N SER A 62 0.96 8.57 16.21
CA SER A 62 0.52 7.18 16.23
C SER A 62 1.40 6.36 15.30
N PHE A 63 1.87 5.22 15.79
CA PHE A 63 2.58 4.22 15.00
C PHE A 63 1.81 2.92 15.14
N VAL A 64 1.04 2.60 14.11
CA VAL A 64 0.16 1.42 14.09
C VAL A 64 0.86 0.25 13.40
N PRO A 65 0.46 -1.00 13.71
CA PRO A 65 0.85 -2.16 12.93
C PRO A 65 -0.08 -2.36 11.72
N ASP A 66 0.31 -3.32 10.88
CA ASP A 66 -0.49 -3.95 9.84
C ASP A 66 -0.87 -3.07 8.64
N GLU A 67 -0.31 -1.87 8.47
CA GLU A 67 -0.56 -1.03 7.29
C GLU A 67 -0.34 -1.83 6.00
N GLU A 68 0.78 -2.56 5.93
CA GLU A 68 1.27 -3.27 4.75
C GLU A 68 0.35 -4.43 4.32
N ILE A 69 -0.58 -4.83 5.20
CA ILE A 69 -1.60 -5.86 4.97
C ILE A 69 -3.04 -5.31 5.05
N GLY A 70 -3.20 -3.99 5.01
CA GLY A 70 -4.48 -3.28 4.93
C GLY A 70 -5.05 -2.79 6.26
N GLY A 71 -4.25 -2.77 7.33
CA GLY A 71 -4.57 -2.16 8.62
C GLY A 71 -5.73 -2.80 9.38
N VAL A 72 -6.12 -4.03 9.01
CA VAL A 72 -7.38 -4.66 9.47
C VAL A 72 -7.43 -4.84 10.98
N LEU A 73 -6.32 -5.28 11.61
CA LEU A 73 -6.23 -5.42 13.06
C LEU A 73 -5.50 -4.23 13.72
N GLY A 74 -5.04 -3.27 12.93
CA GLY A 74 -4.35 -2.06 13.37
C GLY A 74 -5.30 -0.86 13.43
N MET A 75 -5.08 0.12 12.55
CA MET A 75 -5.85 1.37 12.55
C MET A 75 -7.35 1.15 12.43
N ARG A 76 -7.80 0.16 11.64
CA ARG A 76 -9.23 -0.12 11.44
C ARG A 76 -9.97 -0.43 12.74
N GLU A 77 -9.37 -1.22 13.63
CA GLU A 77 -9.99 -1.50 14.94
C GLU A 77 -9.82 -0.31 15.89
N PHE A 78 -8.65 0.34 15.86
CA PHE A 78 -8.34 1.46 16.75
C PHE A 78 -9.32 2.63 16.59
N VAL A 79 -9.71 2.98 15.36
CA VAL A 79 -10.63 4.12 15.12
C VAL A 79 -12.01 3.96 15.77
N HIS A 80 -12.39 2.74 16.17
CA HIS A 80 -13.66 2.45 16.83
C HIS A 80 -13.59 2.49 18.37
N THR A 81 -12.41 2.69 18.94
CA THR A 81 -12.19 2.69 20.39
C THR A 81 -12.50 4.03 21.04
N ASP A 82 -12.80 4.02 22.35
CA ASP A 82 -12.91 5.24 23.15
C ASP A 82 -11.59 6.01 23.22
N ASP A 83 -10.44 5.30 23.16
CA ASP A 83 -9.11 5.91 23.14
C ASP A 83 -8.91 6.78 21.90
N PHE A 84 -9.25 6.29 20.70
CA PHE A 84 -9.18 7.08 19.48
C PHE A 84 -10.13 8.27 19.53
N LYS A 85 -11.35 8.07 20.03
CA LYS A 85 -12.33 9.15 20.21
C LYS A 85 -11.81 10.24 21.15
N ALA A 86 -11.11 9.87 22.22
CA ALA A 86 -10.52 10.79 23.18
C ALA A 86 -9.40 11.67 22.58
N LEU A 87 -8.76 11.24 21.48
CA LEU A 87 -7.76 12.06 20.78
C LEU A 87 -8.35 13.36 20.18
N ASN A 88 -9.67 13.40 19.92
CA ASN A 88 -10.36 14.58 19.38
C ASN A 88 -9.67 15.18 18.14
N ILE A 89 -9.34 14.29 17.18
CA ILE A 89 -8.58 14.61 15.97
C ILE A 89 -9.36 15.59 15.09
N GLY A 90 -8.74 16.72 14.75
CA GLY A 90 -9.27 17.69 13.79
C GLY A 90 -8.68 17.55 12.38
N PHE A 91 -7.48 16.99 12.28
CA PHE A 91 -6.74 16.78 11.03
C PHE A 91 -5.63 15.74 11.28
N SER A 92 -5.28 14.97 10.27
CA SER A 92 -4.20 13.98 10.32
C SER A 92 -3.30 14.12 9.10
N LEU A 93 -2.01 13.88 9.31
CA LEU A 93 -1.06 13.56 8.25
C LEU A 93 -0.90 12.04 8.26
N ASP A 94 -1.05 11.43 7.10
CA ASP A 94 -0.78 10.00 6.92
C ASP A 94 0.71 9.77 6.66
N GLU A 95 1.09 8.53 6.36
CA GLU A 95 2.48 8.14 6.09
C GLU A 95 3.19 8.99 5.02
N GLY A 96 2.43 9.44 4.01
CA GLY A 96 2.95 10.20 2.90
C GLY A 96 3.87 9.36 2.02
N CYS A 97 5.02 9.92 1.65
CA CYS A 97 6.01 9.23 0.81
C CYS A 97 7.40 9.80 1.08
N ALA A 98 8.41 8.92 1.08
CA ALA A 98 9.80 9.35 1.15
C ALA A 98 10.19 10.16 -0.10
N SER A 99 10.93 11.24 0.10
CA SER A 99 11.45 12.07 -0.99
C SER A 99 12.98 11.94 -1.10
N PRO A 100 13.54 11.81 -2.30
CA PRO A 100 14.98 11.84 -2.52
C PRO A 100 15.57 13.27 -2.47
N THR A 101 14.71 14.29 -2.34
CA THR A 101 15.08 15.71 -2.36
C THR A 101 14.45 16.47 -1.19
N GLU A 102 14.80 17.74 -1.03
CA GLU A 102 14.25 18.64 0.01
C GLU A 102 12.79 19.09 -0.24
N THR A 103 12.04 18.31 -1.01
CA THR A 103 10.65 18.60 -1.37
C THR A 103 9.75 17.53 -0.78
N PHE A 104 8.65 17.93 -0.15
CA PHE A 104 7.69 17.00 0.42
C PHE A 104 6.52 16.78 -0.54
N PHE A 105 6.15 15.51 -0.74
CA PHE A 105 4.92 15.18 -1.44
C PHE A 105 3.72 15.39 -0.52
N MET A 106 2.69 16.05 -1.04
CA MET A 106 1.42 16.29 -0.35
C MET A 106 0.33 15.58 -1.13
N PHE A 107 -0.35 14.65 -0.47
CA PHE A 107 -1.48 13.92 -1.00
C PHE A 107 -2.75 14.35 -0.26
N ASN A 108 -3.85 14.50 -0.99
CA ASN A 108 -5.15 14.87 -0.43
C ASN A 108 -6.21 13.79 -0.64
N GLY A 109 -5.80 12.60 -1.08
CA GLY A 109 -6.68 11.47 -1.31
C GLY A 109 -5.94 10.27 -1.90
N GLU A 110 -6.57 9.11 -1.73
CA GLU A 110 -6.08 7.82 -2.20
C GLU A 110 -7.17 7.08 -2.94
N ARG A 111 -6.77 6.09 -3.75
CA ARG A 111 -7.73 5.21 -4.40
C ARG A 111 -8.17 4.13 -3.42
N SER A 112 -9.46 3.86 -3.40
CA SER A 112 -9.97 2.69 -2.67
C SER A 112 -9.52 1.39 -3.32
N ILE A 113 -8.98 0.48 -2.52
CA ILE A 113 -8.56 -0.86 -2.96
C ILE A 113 -9.76 -1.81 -2.91
N TRP A 114 -9.95 -2.59 -3.97
CA TRP A 114 -10.99 -3.61 -4.06
C TRP A 114 -10.37 -4.95 -4.46
N HIS A 115 -10.54 -5.96 -3.62
CA HIS A 115 -10.15 -7.35 -3.93
C HIS A 115 -11.37 -8.13 -4.43
N VAL A 116 -11.40 -8.43 -5.72
CA VAL A 116 -12.51 -9.13 -6.37
C VAL A 116 -12.10 -10.56 -6.72
N TRP A 117 -12.90 -11.54 -6.28
CA TRP A 117 -12.72 -12.95 -6.62
C TRP A 117 -13.82 -13.39 -7.57
N VAL A 118 -13.44 -13.80 -8.79
CA VAL A 118 -14.39 -14.33 -9.78
C VAL A 118 -14.25 -15.85 -9.86
N HIS A 119 -15.35 -16.55 -9.62
CA HIS A 119 -15.41 -18.02 -9.68
C HIS A 119 -16.15 -18.45 -10.95
N CYS A 120 -15.41 -19.00 -11.92
CA CYS A 120 -15.98 -19.56 -13.14
C CYS A 120 -16.19 -21.07 -12.99
N HIS A 121 -17.43 -21.50 -12.80
CA HIS A 121 -17.79 -22.93 -12.76
C HIS A 121 -18.05 -23.46 -14.17
N GLY A 122 -17.69 -24.72 -14.43
CA GLY A 122 -17.98 -25.38 -15.70
C GLY A 122 -18.07 -26.89 -15.53
N GLN A 123 -18.50 -27.57 -16.60
CA GLN A 123 -18.68 -29.02 -16.57
C GLN A 123 -17.32 -29.75 -16.59
N PRO A 124 -17.05 -30.67 -15.65
CA PRO A 124 -15.87 -31.52 -15.71
C PRO A 124 -16.07 -32.62 -16.78
N GLY A 125 -14.98 -33.03 -17.42
CA GLY A 125 -15.01 -34.11 -18.41
C GLY A 125 -13.64 -34.43 -18.96
N HIS A 126 -13.56 -35.53 -19.71
CA HIS A 126 -12.34 -35.93 -20.38
C HIS A 126 -11.97 -34.90 -21.46
N GLY A 127 -10.70 -34.48 -21.52
CA GLY A 127 -10.25 -33.38 -22.39
C GLY A 127 -10.50 -33.61 -23.89
N SER A 128 -10.58 -34.86 -24.33
CA SER A 128 -10.90 -35.21 -25.73
C SER A 128 -12.36 -34.98 -26.13
N LEU A 129 -13.27 -34.81 -25.17
CA LEU A 129 -14.71 -34.67 -25.44
C LEU A 129 -15.09 -33.23 -25.84
N MET A 130 -14.18 -32.26 -25.69
CA MET A 130 -14.38 -30.86 -26.08
C MET A 130 -15.74 -30.32 -25.62
N LEU A 131 -16.08 -30.55 -24.35
CA LEU A 131 -17.38 -30.16 -23.79
C LEU A 131 -17.56 -28.63 -23.85
N PRO A 132 -18.76 -28.13 -24.15
CA PRO A 132 -19.05 -26.70 -24.09
C PRO A 132 -19.24 -26.24 -22.64
N ASN A 133 -19.30 -24.92 -22.43
CA ASN A 133 -19.63 -24.28 -21.15
C ASN A 133 -18.61 -24.58 -20.04
N THR A 134 -17.34 -24.69 -20.42
CA THR A 134 -16.25 -25.00 -19.48
C THR A 134 -15.88 -23.77 -18.65
N ALA A 135 -15.22 -24.01 -17.51
CA ALA A 135 -14.64 -22.93 -16.72
C ALA A 135 -13.63 -22.11 -17.53
N GLY A 136 -12.90 -22.78 -18.45
CA GLY A 136 -11.92 -22.16 -19.35
C GLY A 136 -12.54 -21.15 -20.32
N GLU A 137 -13.66 -21.50 -20.96
CA GLU A 137 -14.37 -20.59 -21.85
C GLU A 137 -14.88 -19.36 -21.12
N LYS A 138 -15.40 -19.54 -19.90
CA LYS A 138 -15.93 -18.45 -19.08
C LYS A 138 -14.84 -17.53 -18.56
N ILE A 139 -13.74 -18.09 -18.05
CA ILE A 139 -12.65 -17.27 -17.51
C ILE A 139 -11.97 -16.46 -18.62
N ARG A 140 -11.90 -16.98 -19.85
CA ARG A 140 -11.46 -16.21 -21.02
C ARG A 140 -12.25 -14.92 -21.17
N VAL A 141 -13.58 -14.99 -21.12
CA VAL A 141 -14.45 -13.80 -21.21
C VAL A 141 -14.15 -12.80 -20.09
N ILE A 142 -13.96 -13.27 -18.86
CA ILE A 142 -13.64 -12.38 -17.72
C ILE A 142 -12.28 -11.71 -17.88
N ILE A 143 -11.26 -12.46 -18.31
CA ILE A 143 -9.92 -11.93 -18.57
C ILE A 143 -10.01 -10.85 -19.66
N ASP A 144 -10.66 -11.15 -20.78
CA ASP A 144 -10.82 -10.21 -21.88
C ASP A 144 -11.49 -8.91 -21.39
N ARG A 145 -12.57 -9.00 -20.60
CA ARG A 145 -13.25 -7.82 -20.04
C ARG A 145 -12.37 -6.99 -19.09
N PHE A 146 -11.58 -7.62 -18.23
CA PHE A 146 -10.65 -6.90 -17.36
C PHE A 146 -9.52 -6.24 -18.15
N MET A 147 -9.00 -6.90 -19.18
CA MET A 147 -7.94 -6.34 -20.02
C MET A 147 -8.46 -5.20 -20.89
N ASP A 148 -9.67 -5.32 -21.45
CA ASP A 148 -10.35 -4.24 -22.18
C ASP A 148 -10.51 -3.00 -21.29
N LEU A 149 -11.03 -3.17 -20.07
CA LEU A 149 -11.22 -2.06 -19.14
C LEU A 149 -9.88 -1.44 -18.71
N ARG A 150 -8.87 -2.27 -18.44
CA ARG A 150 -7.52 -1.79 -18.14
C ARG A 150 -6.95 -0.95 -19.29
N ALA A 151 -7.11 -1.39 -20.54
CA ALA A 151 -6.67 -0.65 -21.71
C ALA A 151 -7.43 0.68 -21.86
N GLN A 152 -8.75 0.69 -21.63
CA GLN A 152 -9.57 1.89 -21.64
C GLN A 152 -9.11 2.91 -20.59
N GLU A 153 -8.89 2.48 -19.35
CA GLU A 153 -8.40 3.36 -18.26
C GLU A 153 -6.97 3.84 -18.54
N ALA A 154 -6.09 2.97 -19.03
CA ALA A 154 -4.74 3.34 -19.42
C ALA A 154 -4.73 4.40 -20.53
N SER A 155 -5.68 4.35 -21.47
CA SER A 155 -5.76 5.34 -22.56
C SER A 155 -6.13 6.75 -22.07
N LYS A 156 -6.68 6.89 -20.86
CA LYS A 156 -6.97 8.19 -20.22
C LYS A 156 -5.72 8.81 -19.58
N LEU A 157 -4.64 8.04 -19.42
CA LEU A 157 -3.38 8.56 -18.91
C LEU A 157 -2.64 9.31 -20.02
N THR A 158 -2.39 10.59 -19.78
CA THR A 158 -1.48 11.42 -20.58
C THR A 158 -0.19 11.65 -19.80
N ALA A 159 0.81 12.30 -20.41
CA ALA A 159 2.06 12.66 -19.72
C ALA A 159 1.84 13.52 -18.45
N THR A 160 0.68 14.18 -18.32
CA THR A 160 0.35 15.04 -17.18
C THR A 160 -0.73 14.47 -16.26
N SER A 161 -1.31 13.30 -16.60
CA SER A 161 -2.33 12.68 -15.77
C SER A 161 -1.73 12.15 -14.46
N LEU A 162 -2.35 12.49 -13.32
CA LEU A 162 -2.03 11.85 -12.05
C LEU A 162 -2.54 10.39 -12.07
N PRO A 163 -1.74 9.40 -11.67
CA PRO A 163 -2.17 8.00 -11.66
C PRO A 163 -3.44 7.73 -10.84
N GLY A 164 -3.72 8.57 -9.84
CA GLY A 164 -4.93 8.50 -9.01
C GLY A 164 -6.24 8.78 -9.76
N ASN A 165 -6.18 9.42 -10.95
CA ASN A 165 -7.36 9.85 -11.70
C ASN A 165 -8.02 8.73 -12.53
N VAL A 166 -7.42 7.55 -12.59
CA VAL A 166 -7.93 6.42 -13.36
C VAL A 166 -8.10 5.19 -12.48
N LEU A 167 -9.04 4.33 -12.86
CA LEU A 167 -9.19 3.02 -12.24
C LEU A 167 -8.01 2.14 -12.67
N SER A 168 -7.29 1.58 -11.70
CA SER A 168 -6.26 0.58 -11.96
C SER A 168 -6.83 -0.81 -11.71
N ILE A 169 -6.59 -1.73 -12.65
CA ILE A 169 -7.01 -3.14 -12.54
C ILE A 169 -5.78 -4.01 -12.63
N ASN A 170 -5.53 -4.82 -11.61
CA ASN A 170 -4.42 -5.76 -11.58
C ASN A 170 -4.94 -7.20 -11.45
N LEU A 171 -4.92 -7.95 -12.54
CA LEU A 171 -5.19 -9.39 -12.53
C LEU A 171 -3.86 -10.13 -12.28
N ASN A 172 -3.59 -10.44 -11.02
CA ASN A 172 -2.31 -11.00 -10.58
C ASN A 172 -2.36 -12.51 -10.29
N GLN A 173 -3.55 -13.11 -10.19
CA GLN A 173 -3.71 -14.52 -9.86
C GLN A 173 -4.78 -15.19 -10.74
N LEU A 174 -4.43 -16.34 -11.30
CA LEU A 174 -5.36 -17.27 -11.93
C LEU A 174 -5.10 -18.66 -11.34
N LYS A 175 -6.11 -19.23 -10.67
CA LYS A 175 -5.98 -20.53 -10.00
C LYS A 175 -7.13 -21.45 -10.36
N VAL A 176 -6.81 -22.72 -10.58
CA VAL A 176 -7.80 -23.79 -10.69
C VAL A 176 -8.03 -24.34 -9.28
N LYS A 177 -9.28 -24.28 -8.81
CA LYS A 177 -9.69 -24.94 -7.57
C LYS A 177 -10.13 -26.35 -7.95
N LYS A 178 -9.32 -27.34 -7.57
CA LYS A 178 -9.71 -28.76 -7.64
C LYS A 178 -10.63 -29.12 -6.49
#